data_AF-A0A9D7FHT6-F1
#
_entry.id   AF-A0A9D7FHT6-F1
#
_cell.length_a   1.000
_cell.length_b   1.000
_cell.length_c   1.000
_cell.angle_alpha   90.00
_cell.angle_beta   90.00
_cell.angle_gamma   90.00
#
_symmetry.space_group_name_H-M   'P 1'
#
loop_
_entity.id
_entity.type
_entity.pdbx_description
1 polymer ?
#
loop_
_entity_poly.entity_id
_entity_poly.type
_entity_poly.pdbx_seq_one_letter_code
_entity_poly.pdbx_strand_id
1 'polypeptide(L)'
;MSTPNTTVKPSTIFFRVLRYTLVYKGRIIVVLAAMLLFSAFQVLPLALIEPLADNHLGKREGTVSSREILVHFKDGTQKNLVDLLPHPTYLEWLKDYPVLRSIVVSENREAPKVRMDTAGLVLSATAIQVPYRPLNPLAKTEWKTLEEAQPEYAGNIQSFSRSTPAIQPAPLWIYALIVPILYFIKGIFGVLRHVVLAWVALNVVRDIQNDLYKRMLQQPVGFFRQSRTGDLISRLVNDVTVLSSQVVGVLQDLIQSPFEIIAAVSMAFIIDWELALTFFFVIPLLAIPMQVMSRKIRKASRRAQEKRADISSVLVETLTGVEVVKAFNMQEYELSRYSDETLSLLRREMRIRKARAFSSPATEQIAAFGIAAVILIAMWRMAQDPQVGFGTLASIAGLITATIKPIDRFWKARLLGGDVCLKQTHFRSHGP
;
A
#
# COMPACT_ATOMS: atom_id res chain seq x y z
N MET A 1 -3.88 13.17 -56.52
CA MET A 1 -2.82 13.40 -55.51
C MET A 1 -3.22 12.72 -54.21
N SER A 2 -2.67 11.53 -53.96
CA SER A 2 -2.86 10.78 -52.72
C SER A 2 -2.11 11.51 -51.60
N THR A 3 -2.84 12.08 -50.64
CA THR A 3 -2.23 12.65 -49.44
C THR A 3 -1.46 11.57 -48.69
N PRO A 4 -0.22 11.82 -48.25
CA PRO A 4 0.58 10.82 -47.55
C PRO A 4 -0.15 10.41 -46.26
N ASN A 5 -0.28 9.10 -46.06
CA ASN A 5 -0.94 8.49 -44.92
C ASN A 5 -0.10 8.76 -43.65
N THR A 6 -0.21 9.95 -43.07
CA THR A 6 0.49 10.31 -41.84
C THR A 6 -0.17 9.57 -40.69
N THR A 7 0.40 8.44 -40.29
CA THR A 7 0.10 7.77 -39.04
C THR A 7 0.51 8.69 -37.90
N VAL A 8 -0.47 9.40 -37.33
CA VAL A 8 -0.24 10.28 -36.18
C VAL A 8 0.25 9.40 -35.03
N LYS A 9 1.46 9.70 -34.52
CA LYS A 9 2.04 8.93 -33.41
C LYS A 9 1.09 8.97 -32.22
N PRO A 10 0.90 7.83 -31.52
CA PRO A 10 0.09 7.73 -30.32
C PRO A 10 0.36 8.85 -29.29
N SER A 11 1.63 9.18 -29.06
CA SER A 11 2.04 10.25 -28.15
C SER A 11 1.48 11.62 -28.53
N THR A 12 1.33 11.92 -29.83
CA THR A 12 0.82 13.21 -30.30
C THR A 12 -0.66 13.41 -29.96
N ILE A 13 -1.46 12.33 -30.00
CA ILE A 13 -2.88 12.38 -29.63
C ILE A 13 -3.01 12.65 -28.13
N PHE A 14 -2.22 11.94 -27.31
CA PHE A 14 -2.18 12.15 -25.87
C PHE A 14 -1.85 13.61 -25.49
N PHE A 15 -0.79 14.20 -26.06
CA PHE A 15 -0.44 15.59 -25.79
C PHE A 15 -1.48 16.59 -26.29
N ARG A 16 -2.19 16.29 -27.39
CA ARG A 16 -3.30 17.13 -27.87
C ARG A 16 -4.47 17.11 -26.89
N VAL A 17 -4.89 15.96 -26.39
CA VAL A 17 -5.96 15.85 -25.39
C VAL A 17 -5.54 16.52 -24.08
N LEU A 18 -4.28 16.36 -23.67
CA LEU A 18 -3.71 17.05 -22.50
C LEU A 18 -3.77 18.58 -22.64
N ARG A 19 -3.66 19.13 -23.85
CA ARG A 19 -3.80 20.57 -24.06
C ARG A 19 -5.21 21.07 -23.73
N TYR A 20 -6.25 20.27 -24.00
CA TYR A 20 -7.63 20.61 -23.62
C TYR A 20 -7.82 20.54 -22.10
N THR A 21 -7.20 19.57 -21.40
CA THR A 21 -7.29 19.53 -19.94
C THR A 21 -6.62 20.75 -19.31
N LEU A 22 -5.50 21.22 -19.86
CA LEU A 22 -4.77 22.40 -19.39
C LEU A 22 -5.55 23.73 -19.50
N VAL A 23 -6.72 23.79 -20.14
CA VAL A 23 -7.60 24.97 -20.05
C VAL A 23 -8.20 25.08 -18.64
N TYR A 24 -8.41 23.95 -17.98
CA TYR A 24 -9.06 23.83 -16.66
C TYR A 24 -8.07 23.85 -15.49
N LYS A 25 -6.94 24.58 -15.59
CA LYS A 25 -5.83 24.53 -14.61
C LYS A 25 -6.28 24.75 -13.16
N GLY A 26 -7.19 25.70 -12.91
CA GLY A 26 -7.71 25.96 -11.56
C GLY A 26 -8.38 24.73 -10.93
N ARG A 27 -9.21 24.02 -11.69
CA ARG A 27 -9.86 22.77 -11.23
C ARG A 27 -8.86 21.62 -11.13
N ILE A 28 -7.88 21.55 -12.02
CA ILE A 28 -6.79 20.56 -11.92
C ILE A 28 -6.00 20.75 -10.63
N ILE A 29 -5.70 21.99 -10.22
CA ILE A 29 -5.02 22.26 -8.94
C ILE A 29 -5.86 21.73 -7.77
N VAL A 30 -7.18 21.96 -7.78
CA VAL A 30 -8.09 21.41 -6.77
C VAL A 30 -8.07 19.88 -6.76
N VAL A 31 -8.06 19.23 -7.94
CA VAL A 31 -7.95 17.77 -8.05
C VAL A 31 -6.63 17.26 -7.48
N LEU A 32 -5.51 17.93 -7.79
CA LEU A 32 -4.18 17.56 -7.28
C LEU A 32 -4.10 17.74 -5.76
N ALA A 33 -4.62 18.83 -5.22
CA ALA A 33 -4.71 19.05 -3.78
C ALA A 33 -5.57 17.98 -3.10
N ALA A 34 -6.73 17.66 -3.69
CA ALA A 34 -7.59 16.57 -3.20
C ALA A 34 -6.93 15.19 -3.31
N MET A 35 -6.12 14.93 -4.34
CA MET A 35 -5.30 13.72 -4.47
C MET A 35 -4.27 13.62 -3.34
N LEU A 36 -3.55 14.70 -3.07
CA LEU A 36 -2.55 14.75 -2.01
C LEU A 36 -3.19 14.53 -0.63
N LEU A 37 -4.28 15.22 -0.34
CA LEU A 37 -5.02 15.06 0.92
C LEU A 37 -5.60 13.66 1.05
N PHE A 38 -6.20 13.10 -0.01
CA PHE A 38 -6.65 11.72 -0.01
C PHE A 38 -5.53 10.74 0.33
N SER A 39 -4.33 10.92 -0.26
CA SER A 39 -3.16 10.09 0.02
C SER A 39 -2.66 10.24 1.45
N ALA A 40 -2.66 11.45 2.01
CA ALA A 40 -2.29 11.70 3.40
C ALA A 40 -3.27 11.03 4.39
N PHE A 41 -4.58 11.25 4.20
CA PHE A 41 -5.63 10.65 5.05
C PHE A 41 -5.75 9.13 4.88
N GLN A 42 -5.21 8.56 3.80
CA GLN A 42 -5.10 7.11 3.63
C GLN A 42 -4.10 6.48 4.60
N VAL A 43 -3.01 7.16 4.94
CA VAL A 43 -1.90 6.60 5.72
C VAL A 43 -1.98 6.98 7.20
N LEU A 44 -2.63 8.10 7.53
CA LEU A 44 -2.80 8.56 8.92
C LEU A 44 -3.40 7.50 9.88
N PRO A 45 -4.50 6.80 9.54
CA PRO A 45 -5.05 5.77 10.42
C PRO A 45 -4.08 4.61 10.68
N LEU A 46 -3.22 4.30 9.71
CA LEU A 46 -2.23 3.23 9.84
C LEU A 46 -1.11 3.63 10.80
N ALA A 47 -0.68 4.89 10.79
CA ALA A 47 0.30 5.39 11.75
C ALA A 47 -0.25 5.51 13.18
N LEU A 48 -1.57 5.64 13.35
CA LEU A 48 -2.19 5.62 14.69
C LEU A 48 -2.20 4.22 15.31
N ILE A 49 -1.93 3.16 14.54
CA ILE A 49 -1.85 1.80 15.08
C ILE A 49 -0.66 1.68 16.03
N GLU A 50 0.46 2.33 15.74
CA GLU A 50 1.64 2.32 16.59
C GLU A 50 1.37 2.81 18.02
N PRO A 51 0.97 4.09 18.24
CA PRO A 51 0.71 4.58 19.58
C PRO A 51 -0.48 3.86 20.24
N LEU A 52 -1.46 3.36 19.48
CA LEU A 52 -2.58 2.59 20.03
C LEU A 52 -2.11 1.22 20.55
N ALA A 53 -1.36 0.49 19.74
CA ALA A 53 -0.89 -0.84 20.10
C ALA A 53 0.21 -0.76 21.15
N ASP A 54 1.17 0.16 21.07
CA ASP A 54 2.30 0.15 21.99
C ASP A 54 1.95 0.71 23.36
N ASN A 55 1.01 1.67 23.45
CA ASN A 55 0.53 2.18 24.72
C ASN A 55 -0.47 1.25 25.43
N HIS A 56 -1.25 0.45 24.69
CA HIS A 56 -2.32 -0.38 25.28
C HIS A 56 -2.10 -1.88 25.18
N LEU A 57 -1.35 -2.38 24.19
CA LEU A 57 -1.05 -3.79 23.96
C LEU A 57 0.45 -4.14 24.15
N GLY A 58 1.36 -3.16 23.96
CA GLY A 58 2.78 -3.42 23.66
C GLY A 58 3.78 -3.21 24.80
N LYS A 59 3.43 -2.55 25.92
CA LYS A 59 4.29 -2.60 27.12
C LYS A 59 4.09 -3.91 27.90
N ARG A 60 4.39 -5.05 27.28
CA ARG A 60 4.62 -6.30 28.03
C ARG A 60 5.95 -6.19 28.76
N GLU A 61 5.86 -5.81 30.03
CA GLU A 61 6.60 -6.25 31.25
C GLU A 61 8.13 -6.52 31.24
N GLY A 62 8.84 -6.50 30.13
CA GLY A 62 10.16 -7.13 29.99
C GLY A 62 11.40 -6.24 30.13
N THR A 63 11.28 -4.92 30.27
CA THR A 63 12.45 -4.05 30.51
C THR A 63 12.16 -3.04 31.62
N VAL A 64 12.12 -3.54 32.85
CA VAL A 64 12.35 -2.72 34.05
C VAL A 64 13.71 -2.04 33.87
N SER A 65 13.71 -0.75 33.57
CA SER A 65 14.90 0.07 33.76
C SER A 65 15.19 0.11 35.25
N SER A 66 16.44 0.04 35.68
CA SER A 66 16.79 0.01 37.12
C SER A 66 16.32 1.24 37.90
N ARG A 67 16.05 2.35 37.20
CA ARG A 67 15.39 3.55 37.71
C ARG A 67 13.88 3.40 37.98
N GLU A 68 13.28 2.29 37.57
CA GLU A 68 11.85 2.00 37.75
C GLU A 68 11.59 1.13 38.99
N ILE A 69 12.61 0.75 39.77
CA ILE A 69 12.42 -0.04 41.00
C ILE A 69 12.61 0.87 42.21
N LEU A 70 11.52 1.06 42.95
CA LEU A 70 11.49 1.80 44.20
C LEU A 70 11.60 0.84 45.38
N VAL A 71 12.53 1.14 46.29
CA VAL A 71 12.68 0.45 47.57
C VAL A 71 11.89 1.23 48.62
N HIS A 72 10.94 0.56 49.28
CA HIS A 72 10.16 1.13 50.37
C HIS A 72 10.78 0.72 51.70
N PHE A 73 11.12 1.71 52.51
CA PHE A 73 11.70 1.49 53.83
C PHE A 73 10.61 1.59 54.91
N LYS A 74 10.84 0.94 56.05
CA LYS A 74 9.92 0.94 57.21
C LYS A 74 9.69 2.32 57.82
N ASP A 75 10.61 3.26 57.58
CA ASP A 75 10.52 4.67 57.98
C ASP A 75 9.61 5.50 57.05
N GLY A 76 9.02 4.88 56.02
CA GLY A 76 8.16 5.53 55.04
C GLY A 76 8.90 6.20 53.89
N THR A 77 10.24 6.13 53.84
CA THR A 77 11.02 6.71 52.75
C THR A 77 11.08 5.79 51.52
N GLN A 78 11.22 6.40 50.34
CA GLN A 78 11.33 5.71 49.06
C GLN A 78 12.60 6.16 48.33
N LYS A 79 13.40 5.21 47.85
CA LYS A 79 14.61 5.48 47.05
C LYS A 79 14.66 4.56 45.84
N ASN A 80 15.29 4.98 44.75
CA ASN A 80 15.51 4.08 43.62
C ASN A 80 16.56 3.04 43.99
N LEU A 81 16.41 1.82 43.48
CA LEU A 81 17.37 0.74 43.71
C LEU A 81 18.79 1.09 43.23
N VAL A 82 18.91 1.90 42.16
CA VAL A 82 20.20 2.36 41.61
C VAL A 82 20.94 3.26 42.61
N ASP A 83 20.21 4.07 43.37
CA ASP A 83 20.80 5.05 44.30
C ASP A 83 21.35 4.37 45.58
N LEU A 84 21.00 3.10 45.79
CA LEU A 84 21.41 2.29 46.93
C LEU A 84 22.61 1.36 46.61
N LEU A 85 23.05 1.30 45.35
CA LEU A 85 24.12 0.40 44.91
C LEU A 85 25.43 1.18 44.70
N PRO A 86 26.56 0.75 45.30
CA PRO A 86 27.80 1.53 45.33
C PRO A 86 28.60 1.56 44.01
N HIS A 87 28.19 0.87 42.94
CA HIS A 87 28.91 0.92 41.64
C HIS A 87 27.99 0.75 40.42
N PRO A 88 28.21 1.47 39.30
CA PRO A 88 27.38 1.38 38.09
C PRO A 88 27.42 0.04 37.34
N THR A 89 28.26 -0.91 37.74
CA THR A 89 28.45 -2.20 37.04
C THR A 89 27.49 -3.32 37.49
N TYR A 90 26.56 -3.05 38.40
CA TYR A 90 25.75 -4.09 39.06
C TYR A 90 24.50 -4.55 38.29
N LEU A 91 24.25 -4.06 37.08
CA LEU A 91 22.98 -4.27 36.37
C LEU A 91 23.11 -4.78 34.92
N GLU A 92 24.33 -5.04 34.42
CA GLU A 92 24.51 -5.59 33.07
C GLU A 92 23.93 -7.00 32.92
N TRP A 93 23.91 -7.81 33.98
CA TRP A 93 23.37 -9.18 33.97
C TRP A 93 21.85 -9.27 33.69
N LEU A 94 21.07 -8.22 34.02
CA LEU A 94 19.62 -8.18 33.76
C LEU A 94 19.27 -7.99 32.26
N LYS A 95 20.26 -7.72 31.41
CA LYS A 95 20.11 -7.65 29.95
C LYS A 95 20.16 -9.03 29.29
N ASP A 96 20.81 -10.02 29.91
CA ASP A 96 21.13 -11.29 29.24
C ASP A 96 20.08 -12.40 29.44
N TYR A 97 19.07 -12.21 30.32
CA TYR A 97 18.10 -13.26 30.66
C TYR A 97 16.64 -12.75 30.71
N PRO A 98 15.87 -12.82 29.59
CA PRO A 98 14.52 -12.25 29.50
C PRO A 98 13.46 -12.98 30.34
N VAL A 99 13.68 -14.25 30.67
CA VAL A 99 12.69 -15.16 31.29
C VAL A 99 12.78 -15.21 32.83
N LEU A 100 13.90 -14.81 33.45
CA LEU A 100 14.07 -14.84 34.91
C LEU A 100 13.36 -13.67 35.65
N ARG A 101 12.71 -12.77 34.91
CA ARG A 101 11.92 -11.63 35.39
C ARG A 101 10.53 -11.98 35.94
N SER A 102 9.99 -13.16 35.63
CA SER A 102 8.60 -13.48 35.97
C SER A 102 8.44 -13.98 37.41
N ILE A 103 9.23 -14.93 37.91
CA ILE A 103 9.11 -15.41 39.29
C ILE A 103 10.46 -16.02 39.73
N VAL A 104 11.21 -15.23 40.49
CA VAL A 104 12.19 -15.60 41.53
C VAL A 104 12.83 -16.99 41.50
N VAL A 105 14.16 -17.01 41.41
CA VAL A 105 14.97 -18.10 41.91
C VAL A 105 15.67 -17.63 43.17
N SER A 106 14.99 -17.80 44.30
CA SER A 106 15.64 -17.98 45.60
C SER A 106 16.13 -19.42 45.63
N GLU A 107 17.26 -19.71 46.27
CA GLU A 107 17.74 -21.08 46.49
C GLU A 107 16.69 -21.96 47.21
N ASN A 108 15.71 -21.34 47.89
CA ASN A 108 14.52 -22.02 48.35
C ASN A 108 13.50 -22.19 47.21
N ARG A 109 13.10 -23.44 46.95
CA ARG A 109 12.11 -23.86 45.94
C ARG A 109 10.69 -23.27 46.11
N GLU A 110 10.50 -22.27 46.96
CA GLU A 110 9.25 -21.56 47.17
C GLU A 110 9.32 -20.16 46.56
N ALA A 111 8.40 -19.85 45.64
CA ALA A 111 8.25 -18.51 45.10
C ALA A 111 7.94 -17.52 46.23
N PRO A 112 8.57 -16.33 46.27
CA PRO A 112 8.29 -15.34 47.29
C PRO A 112 6.90 -14.77 47.07
N LYS A 113 6.31 -14.34 48.17
CA LYS A 113 4.95 -13.79 48.17
C LYS A 113 4.93 -12.48 47.36
N VAL A 114 4.26 -12.52 46.22
CA VAL A 114 3.97 -11.35 45.39
C VAL A 114 2.60 -10.80 45.79
N ARG A 115 2.51 -9.48 45.99
CA ARG A 115 1.23 -8.79 46.18
C ARG A 115 1.08 -7.75 45.07
N MET A 116 -0.12 -7.59 44.54
CA MET A 116 -0.43 -6.46 43.65
C MET A 116 -1.09 -5.36 44.47
N ASP A 117 -0.55 -4.15 44.35
CA ASP A 117 -1.12 -2.93 44.92
C ASP A 117 -1.40 -1.93 43.79
N THR A 118 -2.15 -0.88 44.09
CA THR A 118 -2.52 0.23 43.21
C THR A 118 -1.33 0.89 42.48
N ALA A 119 -0.11 0.80 43.04
CA ALA A 119 1.12 1.34 42.45
C ALA A 119 1.93 0.33 41.60
N GLY A 120 1.51 -0.95 41.52
CA GLY A 120 2.16 -1.98 40.72
C GLY A 120 2.44 -3.29 41.47
N LEU A 121 3.37 -4.07 40.92
CA LEU A 121 3.79 -5.36 41.48
C LEU A 121 4.73 -5.12 42.67
N VAL A 122 4.35 -5.66 43.84
CA VAL A 122 5.09 -5.54 45.11
C VAL A 122 5.75 -6.87 45.46
N LEU A 123 7.08 -6.85 45.59
CA LEU A 123 7.91 -8.00 45.97
C LEU A 123 8.33 -7.93 47.45
N SER A 124 8.48 -9.10 48.07
CA SER A 124 9.06 -9.25 49.42
C SER A 124 10.49 -8.69 49.50
N ALA A 125 10.89 -8.17 50.66
CA ALA A 125 12.22 -7.63 50.93
C ALA A 125 13.37 -8.64 50.67
N THR A 126 13.08 -9.94 50.73
CA THR A 126 14.03 -11.03 50.48
C THR A 126 14.12 -11.48 49.01
N ALA A 127 13.32 -10.89 48.11
CA ALA A 127 13.17 -11.39 46.74
C ALA A 127 14.28 -10.94 45.77
N ILE A 128 15.06 -9.90 46.10
CA ILE A 128 16.11 -9.36 45.22
C ILE A 128 17.49 -9.77 45.74
N GLN A 129 18.23 -10.49 44.90
CA GLN A 129 19.64 -10.82 45.13
C GLN A 129 20.54 -9.94 44.29
N VAL A 130 21.66 -9.52 44.87
CA VAL A 130 22.67 -8.67 44.24
C VAL A 130 24.02 -9.40 44.29
N PRO A 131 24.84 -9.33 43.23
CA PRO A 131 26.15 -9.94 43.27
C PRO A 131 27.05 -9.17 44.24
N TYR A 132 27.52 -9.87 45.27
CA TYR A 132 28.45 -9.36 46.27
C TYR A 132 29.86 -9.84 45.92
N ARG A 133 30.77 -8.89 45.67
CA ARG A 133 32.19 -9.18 45.52
C ARG A 133 32.90 -8.82 46.81
N PRO A 134 33.53 -9.78 47.52
CA PRO A 134 34.37 -9.48 48.66
C PRO A 134 35.51 -8.53 48.24
N LEU A 135 36.06 -7.75 49.18
CA LEU A 135 37.21 -6.86 48.93
C LEU A 135 38.45 -7.56 48.34
N ASN A 136 38.48 -8.90 48.32
CA ASN A 136 39.52 -9.68 47.68
C ASN A 136 39.31 -9.74 46.15
N PRO A 137 40.20 -9.16 45.33
CA PRO A 137 40.02 -9.07 43.88
C PRO A 137 39.99 -10.43 43.15
N LEU A 138 40.49 -11.50 43.78
CA LEU A 138 40.53 -12.86 43.22
C LEU A 138 39.33 -13.73 43.65
N ALA A 139 38.45 -13.24 44.52
CA ALA A 139 37.28 -13.99 44.97
C ALA A 139 36.22 -14.05 43.85
N LYS A 140 35.58 -15.22 43.72
CA LYS A 140 34.41 -15.40 42.85
C LYS A 140 33.25 -14.55 43.38
N THR A 141 32.45 -14.03 42.46
CA THR A 141 31.24 -13.29 42.77
C THR A 141 30.21 -14.24 43.38
N GLU A 142 29.72 -13.92 44.57
CA GLU A 142 28.65 -14.65 45.25
C GLU A 142 27.35 -13.84 45.15
N TRP A 143 26.21 -14.53 45.06
CA TRP A 143 24.90 -13.88 45.08
C TRP A 143 24.39 -13.82 46.51
N LYS A 144 24.12 -12.62 47.00
CA LYS A 144 23.60 -12.39 48.36
C LYS A 144 22.34 -11.54 48.29
N THR A 145 21.47 -11.66 49.29
CA THR A 145 20.30 -10.78 49.39
C THR A 145 20.76 -9.32 49.53
N LEU A 146 19.95 -8.35 49.09
CA LEU A 146 20.31 -6.93 49.22
C LEU A 146 20.64 -6.54 50.67
N GLU A 147 19.94 -7.13 51.64
CA GLU A 147 20.18 -6.95 53.08
C GLU A 147 21.56 -7.48 53.52
N GLU A 148 21.98 -8.64 53.01
CA GLU A 148 23.30 -9.22 53.28
C GLU A 148 24.44 -8.45 52.58
N ALA A 149 24.18 -7.95 51.38
CA ALA A 149 25.16 -7.19 50.61
C ALA A 149 25.35 -5.76 51.11
N GLN A 150 24.35 -5.18 51.77
CA GLN A 150 24.36 -3.83 52.35
C GLN A 150 23.76 -3.85 53.77
N PRO A 151 24.54 -4.25 54.79
CA PRO A 151 24.05 -4.45 56.16
C PRO A 151 23.53 -3.16 56.83
N GLU A 152 23.89 -1.98 56.32
CA GLU A 152 23.36 -0.68 56.78
C GLU A 152 21.84 -0.57 56.59
N TYR A 153 21.29 -1.26 55.59
CA TYR A 153 19.86 -1.22 55.24
C TYR A 153 19.10 -2.50 55.64
N ALA A 154 19.80 -3.48 56.24
CA ALA A 154 19.24 -4.76 56.63
C ALA A 154 18.10 -4.59 57.66
N GLY A 155 16.94 -5.18 57.40
CA GLY A 155 15.77 -5.10 58.28
C GLY A 155 14.98 -3.80 58.19
N ASN A 156 15.43 -2.80 57.42
CA ASN A 156 14.71 -1.56 57.16
C ASN A 156 13.92 -1.59 55.85
N ILE A 157 14.20 -2.53 54.95
CA ILE A 157 13.49 -2.68 53.68
C ILE A 157 12.17 -3.43 53.92
N GLN A 158 11.06 -2.85 53.48
CA GLN A 158 9.73 -3.44 53.65
C GLN A 158 9.25 -4.14 52.38
N SER A 159 9.43 -3.49 51.23
CA SER A 159 9.03 -4.07 49.94
C SER A 159 9.70 -3.35 48.77
N PHE A 160 9.68 -4.01 47.60
CA PHE A 160 10.10 -3.41 46.33
C PHE A 160 8.87 -3.24 45.44
N SER A 161 8.71 -2.06 44.85
CA SER A 161 7.66 -1.82 43.85
C SER A 161 8.27 -1.37 42.53
N ARG A 162 7.70 -1.82 41.42
CA ARG A 162 8.00 -1.21 40.12
C ARG A 162 7.18 0.08 39.96
N SER A 163 7.83 1.23 39.82
CA SER A 163 7.18 2.44 39.33
C SER A 163 6.80 2.21 37.87
N THR A 164 5.54 1.89 37.60
CA THR A 164 5.03 2.07 36.25
C THR A 164 4.98 3.58 35.99
N PRO A 165 5.63 4.12 34.94
CA PRO A 165 5.38 5.50 34.58
C PRO A 165 3.89 5.60 34.23
N ALA A 166 3.13 6.25 35.10
CA ALA A 166 1.71 6.49 34.96
C ALA A 166 1.45 7.55 33.87
N ILE A 167 1.95 7.32 32.65
CA ILE A 167 1.33 7.93 31.48
C ILE A 167 0.05 7.12 31.30
N GLN A 168 -1.06 7.60 31.88
CA GLN A 168 -2.37 7.03 31.58
C GLN A 168 -2.52 7.07 30.06
N PRO A 169 -2.53 5.92 29.37
CA PRO A 169 -2.58 5.92 27.93
C PRO A 169 -3.93 6.54 27.52
N ALA A 170 -3.92 7.40 26.50
CA ALA A 170 -5.13 8.09 26.05
C ALA A 170 -6.28 7.07 25.92
N PRO A 171 -7.47 7.37 26.46
CA PRO A 171 -8.49 6.34 26.59
C PRO A 171 -8.93 5.83 25.21
N LEU A 172 -9.09 4.51 25.09
CA LEU A 172 -9.30 3.79 23.82
C LEU A 172 -10.44 4.35 22.96
N TRP A 173 -11.46 4.94 23.61
CA TRP A 173 -12.59 5.55 22.92
C TRP A 173 -12.19 6.72 22.00
N ILE A 174 -11.10 7.43 22.30
CA ILE A 174 -10.58 8.51 21.42
C ILE A 174 -10.15 7.91 20.08
N TYR A 175 -9.43 6.78 20.11
CA TYR A 175 -9.00 6.09 18.90
C TYR A 175 -10.18 5.49 18.13
N ALA A 176 -11.16 4.95 18.85
CA ALA A 176 -12.40 4.44 18.26
C ALA A 176 -13.21 5.53 17.55
N LEU A 177 -13.11 6.80 17.98
CA LEU A 177 -13.75 7.94 17.34
C LEU A 177 -12.91 8.54 16.19
N ILE A 178 -11.60 8.68 16.39
CA ILE A 178 -10.72 9.36 15.41
C ILE A 178 -10.55 8.56 14.12
N VAL A 179 -10.43 7.23 14.19
CA VAL A 179 -10.18 6.39 13.02
C VAL A 179 -11.35 6.49 12.01
N PRO A 180 -12.63 6.31 12.40
CA PRO A 180 -13.76 6.54 11.52
C PRO A 180 -13.80 7.96 10.95
N ILE A 181 -13.48 8.99 11.76
CA ILE A 181 -13.45 10.38 11.30
C ILE A 181 -12.40 10.57 10.20
N LEU A 182 -11.19 10.03 10.37
CA LEU A 182 -10.15 10.09 9.34
C LEU A 182 -10.57 9.38 8.05
N TYR A 183 -11.21 8.22 8.14
CA TYR A 183 -11.75 7.52 6.97
C TYR A 183 -12.90 8.29 6.31
N PHE A 184 -13.72 8.98 7.09
CA PHE A 184 -14.78 9.84 6.57
C PHE A 184 -14.19 11.04 5.81
N ILE A 185 -13.19 11.71 6.37
CA ILE A 185 -12.47 12.82 5.72
C ILE A 185 -11.78 12.34 4.44
N LYS A 186 -11.11 11.17 4.48
CA LYS A 186 -10.57 10.50 3.29
C LYS A 186 -11.65 10.30 2.23
N GLY A 187 -12.84 9.86 2.65
CA GLY A 187 -14.02 9.67 1.79
C GLY A 187 -14.44 10.96 1.09
N ILE A 188 -14.52 12.08 1.84
CA ILE A 188 -14.85 13.40 1.30
C ILE A 188 -13.85 13.80 0.20
N PHE A 189 -12.53 13.70 0.46
CA PHE A 189 -11.53 14.00 -0.56
C PHE A 189 -11.57 13.04 -1.74
N GLY A 190 -11.92 11.77 -1.50
CA GLY A 190 -12.17 10.78 -2.54
C GLY A 190 -13.28 11.22 -3.49
N VAL A 191 -14.44 11.58 -2.94
CA VAL A 191 -15.60 12.08 -3.70
C VAL A 191 -15.27 13.39 -4.42
N LEU A 192 -14.68 14.35 -3.72
CA LEU A 192 -14.30 15.64 -4.31
C LEU A 192 -13.38 15.46 -5.52
N ARG A 193 -12.33 14.66 -5.37
CA ARG A 193 -11.42 14.33 -6.47
C ARG A 193 -12.17 13.68 -7.63
N HIS A 194 -13.01 12.68 -7.37
CA HIS A 194 -13.75 11.97 -8.41
C HIS A 194 -14.71 12.88 -9.18
N VAL A 195 -15.48 13.71 -8.48
CA VAL A 195 -16.46 14.62 -9.08
C VAL A 195 -15.76 15.71 -9.91
N VAL A 196 -14.73 16.36 -9.36
CA VAL A 196 -14.03 17.43 -10.08
C VAL A 196 -13.29 16.87 -11.30
N LEU A 197 -12.69 15.69 -11.19
CA LEU A 197 -12.04 15.05 -12.34
C LEU A 197 -13.05 14.63 -13.41
N ALA A 198 -14.19 14.04 -13.03
CA ALA A 198 -15.26 13.71 -13.98
C ALA A 198 -15.78 14.96 -14.69
N TRP A 199 -15.94 16.07 -13.96
CA TRP A 199 -16.29 17.36 -14.54
C TRP A 199 -15.25 17.83 -15.55
N VAL A 200 -13.95 17.76 -15.24
CA VAL A 200 -12.88 18.11 -16.20
C VAL A 200 -12.93 17.19 -17.42
N ALA A 201 -13.11 15.87 -17.24
CA ALA A 201 -13.18 14.91 -18.33
C ALA A 201 -14.33 15.22 -19.30
N LEU A 202 -15.53 15.48 -18.76
CA LEU A 202 -16.72 15.79 -19.56
C LEU A 202 -16.58 17.12 -20.32
N ASN A 203 -15.99 18.14 -19.70
CA ASN A 203 -15.75 19.41 -20.38
C ASN A 203 -14.69 19.27 -21.48
N VAL A 204 -13.65 18.47 -21.27
CA VAL A 204 -12.67 18.17 -22.33
C VAL A 204 -13.33 17.44 -23.50
N VAL A 205 -14.20 16.45 -23.23
CA VAL A 205 -15.00 15.78 -24.29
C VAL A 205 -15.82 16.81 -25.07
N ARG A 206 -16.56 17.66 -24.35
CA ARG A 206 -17.39 18.71 -24.95
C ARG A 206 -16.58 19.65 -25.85
N ASP A 207 -15.43 20.14 -25.36
CA ASP A 207 -14.60 21.08 -26.12
C ASP A 207 -14.01 20.43 -27.37
N ILE A 208 -13.57 19.17 -27.28
CA ILE A 208 -13.11 18.41 -28.45
C ILE A 208 -14.25 18.20 -29.45
N GLN A 209 -15.46 17.88 -29.00
CA GLN A 209 -16.63 17.73 -29.86
C GLN A 209 -16.99 19.05 -30.57
N ASN A 210 -16.98 20.16 -29.85
CA ASN A 210 -17.25 21.48 -30.42
C ASN A 210 -16.21 21.87 -31.47
N ASP A 211 -14.93 21.66 -31.18
CA ASP A 211 -13.84 21.95 -32.13
C ASP A 211 -13.87 21.01 -33.34
N LEU A 212 -14.20 19.73 -33.16
CA LEU A 212 -14.38 18.79 -34.26
C LEU A 212 -15.56 19.19 -35.14
N TYR A 213 -16.71 19.51 -34.53
CA TYR A 213 -17.91 19.93 -35.24
C TYR A 213 -17.68 21.22 -36.04
N LYS A 214 -17.01 22.22 -35.44
CA LYS A 214 -16.60 23.46 -36.13
C LYS A 214 -15.71 23.17 -37.34
N ARG A 215 -14.72 22.28 -37.19
CA ARG A 215 -13.84 21.88 -38.31
C ARG A 215 -14.58 21.10 -39.40
N MET A 216 -15.57 20.30 -39.04
CA MET A 216 -16.41 19.57 -40.00
C MET A 216 -17.23 20.55 -40.85
N LEU A 217 -17.88 21.55 -40.25
CA LEU A 217 -18.64 22.56 -40.98
C LEU A 217 -17.80 23.40 -41.95
N GLN A 218 -16.49 23.50 -41.72
CA GLN A 218 -15.54 24.23 -42.59
C GLN A 218 -14.97 23.36 -43.72
N GLN A 219 -15.30 22.06 -43.79
CA GLN A 219 -14.82 21.20 -44.86
C GLN A 219 -15.56 21.44 -46.18
N PRO A 220 -14.87 21.32 -47.33
CA PRO A 220 -15.52 21.44 -48.64
C PRO A 220 -16.54 20.32 -48.86
N VAL A 221 -17.58 20.57 -49.66
CA VAL A 221 -18.63 19.58 -49.97
C VAL A 221 -18.05 18.26 -50.51
N GLY A 222 -16.92 18.31 -51.22
CA GLY A 222 -16.21 17.13 -51.70
C GLY A 222 -15.77 16.15 -50.59
N PHE A 223 -15.46 16.65 -49.39
CA PHE A 223 -15.13 15.82 -48.22
C PHE A 223 -16.32 14.95 -47.78
N PHE A 224 -17.53 15.53 -47.78
CA PHE A 224 -18.76 14.83 -47.41
C PHE A 224 -19.23 13.85 -48.48
N ARG A 225 -18.84 14.03 -49.75
CA ARG A 225 -19.08 13.02 -50.79
C ARG A 225 -18.21 11.78 -50.65
N GLN A 226 -17.04 11.92 -50.01
CA GLN A 226 -16.09 10.82 -49.79
C GLN A 226 -16.29 10.12 -48.44
N SER A 227 -17.00 10.75 -47.48
CA SER A 227 -17.20 10.23 -46.13
C SER A 227 -18.65 9.82 -45.89
N ARG A 228 -18.90 8.63 -45.32
CA ARG A 228 -20.26 8.24 -44.92
C ARG A 228 -20.71 9.08 -43.72
N THR A 229 -21.89 9.70 -43.81
CA THR A 229 -22.45 10.53 -42.73
C THR A 229 -22.52 9.79 -41.39
N GLY A 230 -22.86 8.49 -41.40
CA GLY A 230 -22.88 7.66 -40.19
C GLY A 230 -21.50 7.50 -39.52
N ASP A 231 -20.42 7.39 -40.31
CA ASP A 231 -19.06 7.25 -39.78
C ASP A 231 -18.61 8.56 -39.10
N LEU A 232 -18.99 9.70 -39.70
CA LEU A 232 -18.71 11.01 -39.14
C LEU A 232 -19.42 11.23 -37.80
N ILE A 233 -20.70 10.83 -37.70
CA ILE A 233 -21.47 10.91 -36.45
C ILE A 233 -20.85 9.99 -35.39
N SER A 234 -20.54 8.74 -35.73
CA SER A 234 -19.95 7.78 -34.79
C SER A 234 -18.60 8.27 -34.25
N ARG A 235 -17.75 8.84 -35.11
CA ARG A 235 -16.47 9.43 -34.70
C ARG A 235 -16.65 10.62 -33.76
N LEU A 236 -17.59 11.51 -34.05
CA LEU A 236 -17.86 12.69 -33.21
C LEU A 236 -18.42 12.31 -31.83
N VAL A 237 -19.35 11.37 -31.78
CA VAL A 237 -20.08 11.03 -30.55
C VAL A 237 -19.36 9.96 -29.75
N ASN A 238 -19.02 8.83 -30.37
CA ASN A 238 -18.49 7.66 -29.66
C ASN A 238 -16.98 7.72 -29.48
N ASP A 239 -16.23 7.95 -30.56
CA ASP A 239 -14.77 7.90 -30.50
C ASP A 239 -14.19 9.01 -29.62
N VAL A 240 -14.70 10.24 -29.71
CA VAL A 240 -14.25 11.36 -28.86
C VAL A 240 -14.52 11.08 -27.38
N THR A 241 -15.71 10.57 -27.05
CA THR A 241 -16.09 10.29 -25.66
C THR A 241 -15.23 9.19 -25.06
N VAL A 242 -15.08 8.06 -25.77
CA VAL A 242 -14.27 6.92 -25.30
C VAL A 242 -12.80 7.31 -25.19
N LEU A 243 -12.25 7.98 -26.19
CA LEU A 243 -10.83 8.36 -26.19
C LEU A 243 -10.51 9.33 -25.06
N SER A 244 -11.27 10.42 -24.94
CA SER A 244 -10.95 11.48 -23.98
C SER A 244 -11.17 11.02 -22.54
N SER A 245 -12.25 10.29 -22.26
CA SER A 245 -12.51 9.72 -20.93
C SER A 245 -11.43 8.72 -20.50
N GLN A 246 -10.95 7.87 -21.42
CA GLN A 246 -9.85 6.93 -21.15
C GLN A 246 -8.52 7.64 -20.91
N VAL A 247 -8.18 8.66 -21.71
CA VAL A 247 -6.96 9.45 -21.50
C VAL A 247 -6.97 10.11 -20.12
N VAL A 248 -8.10 10.72 -19.72
CA VAL A 248 -8.22 11.36 -18.41
C VAL A 248 -8.14 10.36 -17.26
N GLY A 249 -8.79 9.19 -17.39
CA GLY A 249 -8.69 8.12 -16.39
C GLY A 249 -7.26 7.57 -16.24
N VAL A 250 -6.56 7.35 -17.35
CA VAL A 250 -5.15 6.92 -17.33
C VAL A 250 -4.25 7.98 -16.68
N LEU A 251 -4.47 9.26 -16.99
CA LEU A 251 -3.75 10.37 -16.36
C LEU A 251 -3.99 10.41 -14.84
N GLN A 252 -5.23 10.21 -14.41
CA GLN A 252 -5.57 10.13 -13.00
C GLN A 252 -4.74 9.05 -12.30
N ASP A 253 -4.75 7.82 -12.81
CA ASP A 253 -4.02 6.73 -12.17
C ASP A 253 -2.49 6.96 -12.20
N LEU A 254 -1.95 7.54 -13.27
CA LEU A 254 -0.52 7.86 -13.38
C LEU A 254 -0.06 8.94 -12.41
N ILE A 255 -0.94 9.90 -12.06
CA ILE A 255 -0.62 11.01 -11.15
C ILE A 255 -0.93 10.64 -9.70
N GLN A 256 -2.07 10.00 -9.44
CA GLN A 256 -2.54 9.68 -8.11
C GLN A 256 -1.73 8.56 -7.46
N SER A 257 -1.39 7.51 -8.23
CA SER A 257 -0.70 6.35 -7.66
C SER A 257 0.66 6.70 -7.05
N PRO A 258 1.51 7.55 -7.68
CA PRO A 258 2.72 8.05 -7.04
C PRO A 258 2.47 8.79 -5.73
N PHE A 259 1.43 9.64 -5.63
CA PHE A 259 1.11 10.33 -4.37
C PHE A 259 0.78 9.35 -3.25
N GLU A 260 0.01 8.29 -3.54
CA GLU A 260 -0.31 7.26 -2.54
C GLU A 260 0.94 6.47 -2.10
N ILE A 261 1.81 6.11 -3.05
CA ILE A 261 3.07 5.39 -2.75
C ILE A 261 4.00 6.28 -1.92
N ILE A 262 4.20 7.54 -2.34
CA ILE A 262 5.05 8.49 -1.62
C ILE A 262 4.50 8.74 -0.21
N ALA A 263 3.20 8.95 -0.05
CA ALA A 263 2.60 9.15 1.28
C ALA A 263 2.85 7.94 2.20
N ALA A 264 2.71 6.71 1.68
CA ALA A 264 2.95 5.50 2.47
C ALA A 264 4.43 5.34 2.86
N VAL A 265 5.34 5.56 1.91
CA VAL A 265 6.78 5.47 2.15
C VAL A 265 7.24 6.56 3.11
N SER A 266 6.84 7.82 2.88
CA SER A 266 7.17 8.93 3.78
C SER A 266 6.64 8.69 5.20
N MET A 267 5.42 8.17 5.34
CA MET A 267 4.88 7.81 6.65
C MET A 267 5.68 6.68 7.32
N ALA A 268 6.10 5.66 6.56
CA ALA A 268 6.96 4.61 7.09
C ALA A 268 8.29 5.16 7.61
N PHE A 269 8.92 6.10 6.90
CA PHE A 269 10.16 6.76 7.34
C PHE A 269 9.97 7.62 8.60
N ILE A 270 8.80 8.21 8.78
CA ILE A 270 8.45 8.98 9.99
C ILE A 270 8.28 8.05 11.20
N ILE A 271 7.72 6.85 10.98
CA ILE A 271 7.51 5.84 12.02
C ILE A 271 8.85 5.21 12.45
N ASP A 272 9.53 4.51 11.54
CA ASP A 272 10.82 3.89 11.80
C ASP A 272 11.61 3.82 10.49
N TRP A 273 12.71 4.56 10.43
CA TRP A 273 13.51 4.69 9.22
C TRP A 273 14.24 3.39 8.83
N GLU A 274 14.60 2.53 9.79
CA GLU A 274 15.31 1.26 9.52
C GLU A 274 14.36 0.24 8.92
N LEU A 275 13.16 0.10 9.49
CA LEU A 275 12.12 -0.75 8.94
C LEU A 275 11.55 -0.18 7.63
N ALA A 276 11.52 1.14 7.47
CA ALA A 276 11.14 1.76 6.20
C ALA A 276 12.07 1.39 5.04
N LEU A 277 13.36 1.06 5.29
CA LEU A 277 14.27 0.59 4.25
C LEU A 277 13.78 -0.68 3.57
N THR A 278 12.95 -1.48 4.23
CA THR A 278 12.34 -2.68 3.63
C THR A 278 11.48 -2.34 2.41
N PHE A 279 10.90 -1.13 2.32
CA PHE A 279 10.17 -0.68 1.13
C PHE A 279 11.04 -0.63 -0.12
N PHE A 280 12.35 -0.34 0.01
CA PHE A 280 13.27 -0.35 -1.13
C PHE A 280 13.45 -1.75 -1.73
N PHE A 281 13.17 -2.82 -0.97
CA PHE A 281 13.18 -4.19 -1.46
C PHE A 281 11.78 -4.65 -1.89
N VAL A 282 10.77 -4.36 -1.08
CA VAL A 282 9.38 -4.80 -1.30
C VAL A 282 8.77 -4.11 -2.52
N ILE A 283 8.98 -2.80 -2.72
CA ILE A 283 8.41 -2.08 -3.86
C ILE A 283 8.92 -2.66 -5.20
N PRO A 284 10.24 -2.84 -5.44
CA PRO A 284 10.71 -3.50 -6.66
C PRO A 284 10.20 -4.93 -6.81
N LEU A 285 10.15 -5.69 -5.70
CA LEU A 285 9.64 -7.06 -5.70
C LEU A 285 8.17 -7.13 -6.14
N LEU A 286 7.35 -6.14 -5.79
CA LEU A 286 5.97 -6.00 -6.26
C LEU A 286 5.91 -5.47 -7.71
N ALA A 287 6.70 -4.44 -8.01
CA ALA A 287 6.63 -3.71 -9.27
C ALA A 287 7.09 -4.52 -10.48
N ILE A 288 8.19 -5.30 -10.36
CA ILE A 288 8.79 -6.04 -11.47
C ILE A 288 7.82 -7.11 -12.02
N PRO A 289 7.24 -8.01 -11.20
CA PRO A 289 6.29 -9.02 -11.68
C PRO A 289 5.03 -8.38 -12.27
N MET A 290 4.52 -7.30 -11.66
CA MET A 290 3.39 -6.56 -12.20
C MET A 290 3.67 -5.99 -13.58
N GLN A 291 4.84 -5.39 -13.78
CA GLN A 291 5.28 -4.87 -15.06
C GLN A 291 5.39 -5.99 -16.12
N VAL A 292 5.99 -7.12 -15.77
CA VAL A 292 6.12 -8.28 -16.68
C VAL A 292 4.76 -8.84 -17.05
N MET A 293 3.88 -9.05 -16.07
CA MET A 293 2.53 -9.60 -16.27
C MET A 293 1.71 -8.66 -17.16
N SER A 294 1.72 -7.37 -16.86
CA SER A 294 0.98 -6.37 -17.63
C SER A 294 1.48 -6.27 -19.08
N ARG A 295 2.79 -6.39 -19.31
CA ARG A 295 3.37 -6.50 -20.68
C ARG A 295 2.89 -7.75 -21.42
N LYS A 296 2.86 -8.91 -20.75
CA LYS A 296 2.35 -10.17 -21.33
C LYS A 296 0.86 -10.07 -21.68
N ILE A 297 0.04 -9.54 -20.78
CA ILE A 297 -1.39 -9.30 -20.99
C ILE A 297 -1.60 -8.36 -22.18
N ARG A 298 -0.81 -7.30 -22.29
CA ARG A 298 -0.86 -6.36 -23.42
C ARG A 298 -0.57 -7.04 -24.74
N LYS A 299 0.53 -7.79 -24.84
CA LYS A 299 0.89 -8.52 -26.07
C LYS A 299 -0.19 -9.53 -26.47
N ALA A 300 -0.77 -10.24 -25.49
CA ALA A 300 -1.89 -11.14 -25.72
C ALA A 300 -3.15 -10.40 -26.19
N SER A 301 -3.46 -9.25 -25.59
CA SER A 301 -4.60 -8.40 -25.96
C SER A 301 -4.48 -7.88 -27.39
N ARG A 302 -3.28 -7.48 -27.83
CA ARG A 302 -3.03 -7.09 -29.22
C ARG A 302 -3.32 -8.24 -30.20
N ARG A 303 -2.85 -9.45 -29.90
CA ARG A 303 -3.13 -10.65 -30.72
C ARG A 303 -4.60 -11.05 -30.72
N ALA A 304 -5.34 -10.82 -29.64
CA ALA A 304 -6.78 -11.02 -29.61
C ALA A 304 -7.50 -9.97 -30.48
N GLN A 305 -7.03 -8.72 -30.47
CA GLN A 305 -7.54 -7.66 -31.33
C GLN A 305 -7.30 -7.95 -32.81
N GLU A 306 -6.10 -8.42 -33.18
CA GLU A 306 -5.79 -8.88 -34.55
C GLU A 306 -6.76 -9.98 -34.98
N LYS A 307 -7.02 -10.99 -34.13
CA LYS A 307 -7.98 -12.06 -34.44
C LYS A 307 -9.41 -11.57 -34.60
N ARG A 308 -9.81 -10.56 -33.84
CA ARG A 308 -11.14 -9.91 -34.00
C ARG A 308 -11.25 -9.25 -35.37
N ALA A 309 -10.17 -8.62 -35.86
CA ALA A 309 -10.15 -8.04 -37.20
C ALA A 309 -10.24 -9.12 -38.29
N ASP A 310 -9.51 -10.23 -38.13
CA ASP A 310 -9.61 -11.38 -39.06
C ASP A 310 -11.05 -11.90 -39.17
N ILE A 311 -11.72 -12.09 -38.02
CA ILE A 311 -13.14 -12.51 -37.97
C ILE A 311 -14.04 -11.50 -38.68
N SER A 312 -13.81 -10.19 -38.49
CA SER A 312 -14.56 -9.14 -39.19
C SER A 312 -14.37 -9.22 -40.71
N SER A 313 -13.16 -9.50 -41.18
CA SER A 313 -12.89 -9.69 -42.61
C SER A 313 -13.62 -10.90 -43.19
N VAL A 314 -13.66 -12.03 -42.47
CA VAL A 314 -14.46 -13.21 -42.86
C VAL A 314 -15.93 -12.83 -42.98
N LEU A 315 -16.49 -12.14 -41.98
CA LEU A 315 -17.86 -11.65 -42.01
C LEU A 315 -18.15 -10.76 -43.23
N VAL A 316 -17.24 -9.84 -43.56
CA VAL A 316 -17.39 -8.98 -44.75
C VAL A 316 -17.37 -9.80 -46.03
N GLU A 317 -16.46 -10.77 -46.17
CA GLU A 317 -16.38 -11.70 -47.30
C GLU A 317 -17.69 -12.48 -47.48
N THR A 318 -18.14 -13.16 -46.42
CA THR A 318 -19.35 -14.01 -46.44
C THR A 318 -20.62 -13.20 -46.70
N LEU A 319 -20.77 -12.02 -46.08
CA LEU A 319 -21.98 -11.19 -46.25
C LEU A 319 -22.04 -10.50 -47.60
N THR A 320 -20.89 -10.04 -48.13
CA THR A 320 -20.83 -9.42 -49.46
C THR A 320 -21.02 -10.48 -50.55
N GLY A 321 -20.53 -11.71 -50.33
CA GLY A 321 -20.67 -12.86 -51.22
C GLY A 321 -21.86 -13.78 -50.91
N VAL A 322 -22.87 -13.31 -50.16
CA VAL A 322 -23.93 -14.19 -49.64
C VAL A 322 -24.72 -14.92 -50.73
N GLU A 323 -24.87 -14.30 -51.90
CA GLU A 323 -25.51 -14.92 -53.07
C GLU A 323 -24.72 -16.13 -53.57
N VAL A 324 -23.38 -16.04 -53.61
CA VAL A 324 -22.49 -17.14 -53.99
C VAL A 324 -22.58 -18.26 -52.97
N VAL A 325 -22.54 -17.93 -51.67
CA VAL A 325 -22.67 -18.92 -50.59
C VAL A 325 -23.97 -19.71 -50.71
N LYS A 326 -25.08 -19.03 -51.01
CA LYS A 326 -26.39 -19.67 -51.23
C LYS A 326 -26.46 -20.46 -52.53
N ALA A 327 -25.92 -19.94 -53.63
CA ALA A 327 -25.93 -20.59 -54.94
C ALA A 327 -25.19 -21.93 -54.93
N PHE A 328 -24.11 -22.03 -54.14
CA PHE A 328 -23.32 -23.26 -53.98
C PHE A 328 -23.69 -24.06 -52.72
N ASN A 329 -24.73 -23.68 -51.98
CA ASN A 329 -25.18 -24.34 -50.76
C ASN A 329 -24.06 -24.54 -49.71
N MET A 330 -23.17 -23.56 -49.54
CA MET A 330 -21.99 -23.59 -48.66
C MET A 330 -22.23 -22.99 -47.26
N GLN A 331 -23.47 -22.83 -46.82
CA GLN A 331 -23.80 -22.17 -45.54
C GLN A 331 -23.17 -22.89 -44.35
N GLU A 332 -23.22 -24.23 -44.31
CA GLU A 332 -22.61 -25.03 -43.24
C GLU A 332 -21.09 -24.91 -43.23
N TYR A 333 -20.46 -24.82 -44.40
CA TYR A 333 -19.03 -24.63 -44.53
C TYR A 333 -18.59 -23.27 -43.94
N GLU A 334 -19.26 -22.18 -44.33
CA GLU A 334 -18.99 -20.85 -43.80
C GLU A 334 -19.28 -20.73 -42.29
N LEU A 335 -20.36 -21.39 -41.82
CA LEU A 335 -20.66 -21.47 -40.39
C LEU A 335 -19.54 -22.20 -39.62
N SER A 336 -19.04 -23.31 -40.15
CA SER A 336 -17.92 -24.06 -39.56
C SER A 336 -16.64 -23.21 -39.52
N ARG A 337 -16.26 -22.57 -40.62
CA ARG A 337 -15.12 -21.64 -40.70
C ARG A 337 -15.22 -20.50 -39.67
N TYR A 338 -16.40 -19.88 -39.55
CA TYR A 338 -16.64 -18.84 -38.55
C TYR A 338 -16.55 -19.38 -37.11
N SER A 339 -17.05 -20.59 -36.87
CA SER A 339 -16.98 -21.26 -35.56
C SER A 339 -15.53 -21.53 -35.12
N ASP A 340 -14.65 -21.95 -36.03
CA ASP A 340 -13.23 -22.18 -35.75
C ASP A 340 -12.50 -20.88 -35.40
N GLU A 341 -12.79 -19.82 -36.17
CA GLU A 341 -12.22 -18.49 -35.97
C GLU A 341 -12.62 -17.91 -34.60
N THR A 342 -13.90 -18.01 -34.25
CA THR A 342 -14.43 -17.56 -32.96
C THR A 342 -13.94 -18.42 -31.78
N LEU A 343 -13.77 -19.73 -31.95
CA LEU A 343 -13.16 -20.61 -30.95
C LEU A 343 -11.69 -20.24 -30.69
N SER A 344 -10.94 -19.90 -31.75
CA SER A 344 -9.57 -19.38 -31.63
C SER A 344 -9.52 -18.06 -30.86
N LEU A 345 -10.46 -17.14 -31.12
CA LEU A 345 -10.60 -15.91 -30.35
C LEU A 345 -10.93 -16.19 -28.89
N LEU A 346 -11.87 -17.10 -28.61
CA LEU A 346 -12.24 -17.50 -27.24
C LEU A 346 -11.01 -18.02 -26.48
N ARG A 347 -10.21 -18.89 -27.09
CA ARG A 347 -8.97 -19.40 -26.46
C ARG A 347 -7.99 -18.28 -26.14
N ARG A 348 -7.83 -17.27 -27.02
CA ARG A 348 -6.96 -16.10 -26.78
C ARG A 348 -7.49 -15.21 -25.65
N GLU A 349 -8.78 -14.90 -25.65
CA GLU A 349 -9.46 -14.13 -24.61
C GLU A 349 -9.40 -14.83 -23.25
N MET A 350 -9.61 -16.14 -23.21
CA MET A 350 -9.48 -16.93 -21.98
C MET A 350 -8.07 -16.91 -21.42
N ARG A 351 -7.01 -16.95 -22.26
CA ARG A 351 -5.63 -16.76 -21.77
C ARG A 351 -5.42 -15.39 -21.14
N ILE A 352 -5.98 -14.33 -21.72
CA ILE A 352 -5.91 -12.97 -21.17
C ILE A 352 -6.64 -12.90 -19.83
N ARG A 353 -7.87 -13.42 -19.76
CA ARG A 353 -8.69 -13.41 -18.54
C ARG A 353 -8.05 -14.23 -17.43
N LYS A 354 -7.52 -15.43 -17.73
CA LYS A 354 -6.75 -16.24 -16.78
C LYS A 354 -5.54 -15.45 -16.26
N ALA A 355 -4.74 -14.86 -17.14
CA ALA A 355 -3.58 -14.06 -16.73
C ALA A 355 -3.97 -12.86 -15.85
N ARG A 356 -5.08 -12.18 -16.13
CA ARG A 356 -5.62 -11.10 -15.27
C ARG A 356 -6.11 -11.63 -13.93
N ALA A 357 -6.84 -12.74 -13.92
CA ALA A 357 -7.33 -13.36 -12.69
C ALA A 357 -6.19 -13.78 -11.77
N PHE A 358 -5.11 -14.35 -12.32
CA PHE A 358 -3.91 -14.70 -11.55
C PHE A 358 -3.07 -13.50 -11.12
N SER A 359 -3.22 -12.33 -11.74
CA SER A 359 -2.40 -11.15 -11.40
C SER A 359 -2.68 -10.65 -9.98
N SER A 360 -3.94 -10.59 -9.52
CA SER A 360 -4.25 -10.10 -8.17
C SER A 360 -3.71 -11.02 -7.07
N PRO A 361 -4.03 -12.34 -7.08
CA PRO A 361 -3.53 -13.25 -6.04
C PRO A 361 -2.01 -13.37 -6.06
N ALA A 362 -1.37 -13.35 -7.23
CA ALA A 362 0.09 -13.37 -7.31
C ALA A 362 0.71 -12.15 -6.62
N THR A 363 0.12 -10.96 -6.79
CA THR A 363 0.63 -9.74 -6.16
C THR A 363 0.35 -9.69 -4.67
N GLU A 364 -0.78 -10.21 -4.22
CA GLU A 364 -1.09 -10.38 -2.80
C GLU A 364 -0.09 -11.34 -2.14
N GLN A 365 0.27 -12.44 -2.82
CA GLN A 365 1.24 -13.40 -2.28
C GLN A 365 2.64 -12.80 -2.19
N ILE A 366 3.09 -12.03 -3.19
CA ILE A 366 4.37 -11.32 -3.12
C ILE A 366 4.36 -10.33 -1.96
N ALA A 367 3.25 -9.61 -1.75
CA ALA A 367 3.12 -8.70 -0.62
C ALA A 367 3.13 -9.45 0.71
N ALA A 368 2.49 -10.62 0.80
CA ALA A 368 2.52 -11.46 1.99
C ALA A 368 3.95 -11.91 2.34
N PHE A 369 4.77 -12.28 1.34
CA PHE A 369 6.19 -12.55 1.56
C PHE A 369 6.96 -11.30 2.01
N GLY A 370 6.66 -10.13 1.44
CA GLY A 370 7.24 -8.86 1.88
C GLY A 370 6.90 -8.54 3.34
N ILE A 371 5.64 -8.72 3.74
CA ILE A 371 5.18 -8.55 5.12
C ILE A 371 5.84 -9.57 6.03
N ALA A 372 5.94 -10.83 5.63
CA ALA A 372 6.63 -11.87 6.40
C ALA A 372 8.11 -11.52 6.63
N ALA A 373 8.80 -10.98 5.61
CA ALA A 373 10.17 -10.50 5.75
C ALA A 373 10.28 -9.33 6.73
N VAL A 374 9.38 -8.34 6.66
CA VAL A 374 9.32 -7.23 7.62
C VAL A 374 9.07 -7.75 9.03
N ILE A 375 8.13 -8.68 9.19
CA ILE A 375 7.84 -9.31 10.48
C ILE A 375 9.09 -9.99 11.04
N LEU A 376 9.83 -10.75 10.24
CA LEU A 376 11.06 -11.41 10.68
C LEU A 376 12.13 -10.40 11.11
N ILE A 377 12.37 -9.36 10.31
CA ILE A 377 13.36 -8.31 10.61
C ILE A 377 12.99 -7.57 11.88
N ALA A 378 11.73 -7.16 12.00
CA ALA A 378 11.26 -6.43 13.15
C ALA A 378 11.20 -7.31 14.40
N MET A 379 10.78 -8.58 14.34
CA MET A 379 10.87 -9.51 15.47
C MET A 379 12.32 -9.68 15.95
N TRP A 380 13.27 -9.79 15.01
CA TRP A 380 14.69 -9.86 15.34
C TRP A 380 15.20 -8.56 15.99
N ARG A 381 14.74 -7.38 15.53
CA ARG A 381 15.04 -6.09 16.19
C ARG A 381 14.38 -5.97 17.55
N MET A 382 13.13 -6.38 17.71
CA MET A 382 12.42 -6.39 19.00
C MET A 382 13.12 -7.27 20.04
N ALA A 383 13.80 -8.33 19.60
CA ALA A 383 14.60 -9.15 20.50
C ALA A 383 15.87 -8.44 21.02
N GLN A 384 16.33 -7.40 20.33
CA GLN A 384 17.56 -6.65 20.67
C GLN A 384 17.28 -5.27 21.27
N ASP A 385 16.26 -4.58 20.77
CA ASP A 385 15.85 -3.25 21.19
C ASP A 385 14.38 -3.27 21.64
N PRO A 386 14.12 -3.11 22.95
CA PRO A 386 12.76 -3.02 23.50
C PRO A 386 11.95 -1.79 23.03
N GLN A 387 12.56 -0.84 22.32
CA GLN A 387 11.86 0.34 21.80
C GLN A 387 11.00 0.05 20.58
N VAL A 388 11.30 -1.03 19.82
CA VAL A 388 10.48 -1.42 18.68
C VAL A 388 9.24 -2.15 19.20
N GLY A 389 8.08 -1.53 19.01
CA GLY A 389 6.80 -2.06 19.49
C GLY A 389 6.09 -2.95 18.47
N PHE A 390 5.07 -3.68 18.94
CA PHE A 390 4.16 -4.42 18.05
C PHE A 390 3.36 -3.46 17.15
N GLY A 391 3.14 -2.24 17.62
CA GLY A 391 2.47 -1.18 16.88
C GLY A 391 3.24 -0.70 15.66
N THR A 392 4.56 -0.50 15.80
CA THR A 392 5.47 -0.16 14.68
C THR A 392 5.36 -1.22 13.57
N LEU A 393 5.40 -2.49 13.97
CA LEU A 393 5.22 -3.67 13.10
C LEU A 393 3.90 -3.61 12.31
N ALA A 394 2.78 -3.48 13.02
CA ALA A 394 1.45 -3.49 12.42
C ALA A 394 1.23 -2.28 11.50
N SER A 395 1.75 -1.11 11.87
CA SER A 395 1.68 0.11 11.07
C SER A 395 2.43 -0.04 9.76
N ILE A 396 3.68 -0.54 9.79
CA ILE A 396 4.51 -0.73 8.59
C ILE A 396 3.94 -1.81 7.68
N ALA A 397 3.49 -2.94 8.24
CA ALA A 397 2.79 -3.97 7.45
C ALA A 397 1.54 -3.40 6.76
N GLY A 398 0.76 -2.61 7.49
CA GLY A 398 -0.39 -1.88 6.95
C GLY A 398 0.00 -0.95 5.80
N LEU A 399 1.06 -0.16 5.95
CA LEU A 399 1.56 0.74 4.90
C LEU A 399 2.03 -0.02 3.66
N ILE A 400 2.67 -1.18 3.82
CA ILE A 400 3.03 -2.05 2.68
C ILE A 400 1.77 -2.49 1.94
N THR A 401 0.76 -3.00 2.64
CA THR A 401 -0.50 -3.43 1.99
C THR A 401 -1.19 -2.28 1.25
N ALA A 402 -1.13 -1.06 1.81
CA ALA A 402 -1.69 0.13 1.20
C ALA A 402 -1.01 0.51 -0.13
N THR A 403 0.26 0.11 -0.35
CA THR A 403 0.98 0.38 -1.61
C THR A 403 0.65 -0.58 -2.75
N ILE A 404 0.12 -1.78 -2.48
CA ILE A 404 -0.09 -2.81 -3.51
C ILE A 404 -1.01 -2.30 -4.64
N LYS A 405 -2.18 -1.76 -4.27
CA LYS A 405 -3.18 -1.28 -5.23
C LYS A 405 -2.69 -0.10 -6.09
N PRO A 406 -2.10 0.98 -5.53
CA PRO A 406 -1.56 2.04 -6.36
C PRO A 406 -0.40 1.58 -7.26
N ILE A 407 0.46 0.66 -6.83
CA ILE A 407 1.51 0.10 -7.72
C ILE A 407 0.84 -0.63 -8.91
N ASP A 408 -0.18 -1.45 -8.67
CA ASP A 408 -0.95 -2.12 -9.72
C ASP A 408 -1.57 -1.13 -10.72
N ARG A 409 -2.28 -0.12 -10.20
CA ARG A 409 -2.92 0.93 -11.01
C ARG A 409 -1.90 1.70 -11.83
N PHE A 410 -0.77 2.08 -11.24
CA PHE A 410 0.30 2.79 -11.94
C PHE A 410 0.83 1.99 -13.14
N TRP A 411 1.14 0.70 -12.94
CA TRP A 411 1.67 -0.14 -14.02
C TRP A 411 0.63 -0.39 -15.12
N LYS A 412 -0.62 -0.65 -14.73
CA LYS A 412 -1.73 -0.78 -15.68
C LYS A 412 -1.92 0.50 -16.48
N ALA A 413 -1.96 1.66 -15.83
CA ALA A 413 -2.11 2.96 -16.48
C ALA A 413 -0.93 3.31 -17.40
N ARG A 414 0.32 3.06 -16.96
CA ARG A 414 1.52 3.28 -17.77
C ARG A 414 1.52 2.46 -19.07
N LEU A 415 1.00 1.24 -19.02
CA LEU A 415 0.94 0.35 -20.18
C LEU A 415 -0.29 0.62 -21.06
N LEU A 416 -1.45 0.89 -20.46
CA LEU A 416 -2.68 1.22 -21.16
C LEU A 416 -2.65 2.61 -21.80
N GLY A 417 -1.93 3.57 -21.22
CA GLY A 417 -1.70 4.89 -21.83
C GLY A 417 -1.01 4.81 -23.20
N GLY A 418 -0.22 3.75 -23.43
CA GLY A 418 0.32 3.44 -24.75
C GLY A 418 -0.74 2.90 -25.74
N ASP A 419 -1.81 2.27 -25.25
CA ASP A 419 -2.81 1.58 -26.07
C ASP A 419 -4.06 2.43 -26.37
N VAL A 420 -4.48 3.34 -25.48
CA VAL A 420 -5.55 4.32 -25.77
C VAL A 420 -5.27 5.05 -27.08
N CYS A 421 -3.99 5.29 -27.36
CA CYS A 421 -3.56 5.94 -28.59
C CYS A 421 -3.23 4.98 -29.76
N LEU A 422 -3.14 3.66 -29.56
CA LEU A 422 -2.90 2.65 -30.62
C LEU A 422 -4.18 1.96 -31.11
N LYS A 423 -5.20 1.84 -30.26
CA LYS A 423 -6.44 1.09 -30.58
C LYS A 423 -7.24 1.71 -31.72
N GLN A 424 -7.02 2.99 -32.03
CA GLN A 424 -7.69 3.68 -33.14
C GLN A 424 -6.80 3.95 -34.36
N THR A 425 -5.47 3.82 -34.27
CA THR A 425 -4.62 3.91 -35.49
C THR A 425 -4.85 2.74 -36.44
N HIS A 426 -5.30 1.58 -35.93
CA HIS A 426 -5.65 0.42 -36.77
C HIS A 426 -7.06 0.47 -37.37
N PHE A 427 -7.95 1.35 -36.89
CA PHE A 427 -9.26 1.54 -37.54
C PHE A 427 -9.19 2.44 -38.79
N ARG A 428 -7.99 2.93 -39.13
CA ARG A 428 -7.71 3.65 -40.39
C ARG A 428 -7.33 2.74 -41.57
N SER A 429 -7.13 1.42 -41.36
CA SER A 429 -6.62 0.55 -42.44
C SER A 429 -7.69 -0.19 -43.24
N HIS A 430 -8.97 -0.10 -42.90
CA HIS A 430 -10.06 -0.72 -43.67
C HIS A 430 -11.17 0.29 -43.98
N GLY A 431 -11.16 0.79 -45.22
CA GLY A 431 -12.20 1.65 -45.82
C GLY A 431 -11.64 2.98 -46.37
N PRO A 432 -11.90 3.31 -47.65
CA PRO A 432 -11.16 4.29 -48.48
C PRO A 432 -11.17 5.73 -47.99
#